data_AF-A0A7J4E4R0-F1
#
_entry.id   AF-A0A7J4E4R0-F1
#
_cell.length_a   1.000
_cell.length_b   1.000
_cell.length_c   1.000
_cell.angle_alpha   90.00
_cell.angle_beta   90.00
_cell.angle_gamma   90.00
#
_symmetry.space_group_name_H-M   'P 1'
#
loop_
_entity.id
_entity.type
_entity.pdbx_description
1 polymer ?
#
loop_
_entity_poly.entity_id
_entity_poly.type
_entity_poly.pdbx_seq_one_letter_code
_entity_poly.pdbx_strand_id
1 'polypeptide(L)'
;MLELHSSLFSVNVRADDGYIYVDSVDLARFIGSLGFGSGARNKTIPSWIFTLPAEEKGAFVKGLMASDGCQVGNSCRYVSASFELLRRLRLLLQTMGYGVGKIHVQRKEGGEECARRSLKNSTYGYICFSRRGNPKLEKYRSQYKHRNFLTDNENFEMEKIISIEKVGKERTLDLRVEGEHNFIADGIVVHNTGIQRSGATPRGAATTTSPAGRKIPGKPEWKKDFLGICIAHGIEYAATATPAYWGDFLTKARKAIEVDGPAVLHVLAPCPLGWRYEPKHTIKVSRLAVLTRYFPLYEYERGRYKLNMKVPKPLPVEEFLKIQGRFRHLFKPEFRKEIDEIQNYVNENWERILRLCGES
;
A
#
# COMPACT_ATOMS: atom_id res chain seq x y z
N MET A 1 41.04 2.60 2.31
CA MET A 1 40.09 1.67 1.65
C MET A 1 40.79 0.37 1.26
N LEU A 2 41.93 0.44 0.55
CA LEU A 2 42.71 -0.73 0.13
C LEU A 2 43.20 -1.61 1.30
N GLU A 3 43.72 -1.02 2.38
CA GLU A 3 44.14 -1.76 3.59
C GLU A 3 42.98 -2.48 4.30
N LEU A 4 41.80 -1.85 4.35
CA LEU A 4 40.57 -2.45 4.91
C LEU A 4 40.08 -3.63 4.07
N HIS A 5 40.26 -3.56 2.75
CA HIS A 5 39.91 -4.64 1.82
C HIS A 5 40.86 -5.82 1.94
N SER A 6 42.17 -5.56 2.01
CA SER A 6 43.18 -6.60 2.20
C SER A 6 43.02 -7.31 3.54
N SER A 7 42.62 -6.61 4.60
CA SER A 7 42.39 -7.22 5.92
C SER A 7 41.11 -8.03 6.02
N LEU A 8 40.01 -7.60 5.38
CA LEU A 8 38.72 -8.31 5.44
C LEU A 8 38.63 -9.53 4.52
N PHE A 9 39.31 -9.50 3.38
CA PHE A 9 39.15 -10.52 2.32
C PHE A 9 40.45 -11.21 1.91
N SER A 10 41.59 -10.86 2.52
CA SER A 10 42.90 -11.47 2.25
C SER A 10 43.28 -11.49 0.75
N VAL A 11 43.03 -10.38 0.04
CA VAL A 11 43.19 -10.32 -1.43
C VAL A 11 44.43 -9.54 -1.86
N ASN A 12 45.09 -10.05 -2.89
CA ASN A 12 46.13 -9.33 -3.64
C ASN A 12 45.48 -8.29 -4.56
N VAL A 13 45.79 -7.02 -4.32
CA VAL A 13 45.31 -5.92 -5.17
C VAL A 13 46.41 -5.53 -6.16
N ARG A 14 46.08 -5.50 -7.44
CA ARG A 14 46.95 -4.97 -8.50
C ARG A 14 46.36 -3.65 -9.00
N ALA A 15 47.19 -2.66 -9.29
CA ALA A 15 46.74 -1.38 -9.84
C ALA A 15 47.60 -1.00 -11.05
N ASP A 16 46.97 -0.39 -12.05
CA ASP A 16 47.63 0.29 -13.17
C ASP A 16 47.03 1.70 -13.35
N ASP A 17 47.38 2.42 -14.42
CA ASP A 17 46.89 3.77 -14.71
C ASP A 17 45.37 3.82 -14.87
N GLY A 18 44.69 4.03 -13.74
CA GLY A 18 43.25 4.25 -13.62
C GLY A 18 42.43 3.02 -13.25
N TYR A 19 43.03 1.82 -13.12
CA TYR A 19 42.31 0.61 -12.72
C TYR A 19 42.88 -0.05 -11.47
N ILE A 20 41.96 -0.60 -10.67
CA ILE A 20 42.28 -1.46 -9.53
C ILE A 20 41.67 -2.83 -9.83
N TYR A 21 42.52 -3.85 -9.85
CA TYR A 21 42.15 -5.24 -10.06
C TYR A 21 42.21 -5.98 -8.74
N VAL A 22 41.12 -6.68 -8.42
CA VAL A 22 41.00 -7.50 -7.22
C VAL A 22 40.49 -8.87 -7.63
N ASP A 23 41.38 -9.85 -7.65
CA ASP A 23 41.08 -11.21 -8.10
C ASP A 23 40.55 -12.06 -6.92
N SER A 24 39.31 -11.79 -6.49
CA SER A 24 38.65 -12.56 -5.44
C SER A 24 37.22 -12.94 -5.81
N VAL A 25 36.98 -14.25 -5.89
CA VAL A 25 35.66 -14.83 -6.13
C VAL A 25 34.71 -14.51 -4.96
N ASP A 26 35.21 -14.53 -3.74
CA ASP A 26 34.40 -14.28 -2.54
C ASP A 26 34.00 -12.80 -2.44
N LEU A 27 34.89 -11.88 -2.81
CA LEU A 27 34.54 -10.46 -2.90
C LEU A 27 33.50 -10.21 -4.00
N ALA A 28 33.65 -10.86 -5.16
CA ALA A 28 32.67 -10.73 -6.24
C ALA A 28 31.30 -11.28 -5.83
N ARG A 29 31.25 -12.42 -5.13
CA ARG A 29 30.01 -12.99 -4.57
C ARG A 29 29.40 -12.09 -3.51
N PHE A 30 30.22 -11.53 -2.62
CA PHE A 30 29.78 -10.58 -1.60
C PHE A 30 29.17 -9.33 -2.23
N ILE A 31 29.86 -8.67 -3.16
CA ILE A 31 29.30 -7.49 -3.84
C ILE A 31 28.04 -7.85 -4.63
N GLY A 32 28.01 -9.04 -5.25
CA GLY A 32 26.83 -9.57 -5.92
C GLY A 32 25.63 -9.74 -4.98
N SER A 33 25.85 -10.22 -3.75
CA SER A 33 24.79 -10.44 -2.75
C SER A 33 24.19 -9.15 -2.20
N LEU A 34 24.94 -8.03 -2.24
CA LEU A 34 24.44 -6.72 -1.82
C LEU A 34 23.34 -6.17 -2.75
N GLY A 35 23.22 -6.68 -3.99
CA GLY A 35 22.09 -6.39 -4.88
C GLY A 35 22.21 -5.08 -5.68
N PHE A 36 23.40 -4.52 -5.84
CA PHE A 36 23.62 -3.28 -6.60
C PHE A 36 23.47 -3.42 -8.13
N GLY A 37 23.31 -4.65 -8.63
CA GLY A 37 23.28 -4.96 -10.06
C GLY A 37 24.68 -4.96 -10.70
N SER A 38 24.74 -5.33 -11.99
CA SER A 38 26.00 -5.53 -12.72
C SER A 38 26.08 -4.71 -14.01
N GLY A 39 27.22 -4.08 -14.25
CA GLY A 39 27.47 -3.25 -15.43
C GLY A 39 26.75 -1.89 -15.41
N ALA A 40 27.21 -0.94 -16.25
CA ALA A 40 26.77 0.45 -16.18
C ALA A 40 25.25 0.68 -16.37
N ARG A 41 24.57 -0.17 -17.16
CA ARG A 41 23.13 -0.02 -17.48
C ARG A 41 22.19 -0.69 -16.47
N ASN A 42 22.67 -1.69 -15.72
CA ASN A 42 21.81 -2.48 -14.82
C ASN A 42 22.10 -2.24 -13.34
N LYS A 43 22.91 -1.22 -13.00
CA LYS A 43 23.12 -0.76 -11.63
C LYS A 43 21.81 -0.29 -11.00
N THR A 44 21.65 -0.49 -9.70
CA THR A 44 20.48 -0.03 -8.92
C THR A 44 20.87 0.27 -7.47
N ILE A 45 19.93 0.80 -6.69
CA ILE A 45 20.08 0.99 -5.24
C ILE A 45 19.21 -0.07 -4.54
N PRO A 46 19.79 -1.03 -3.82
CA PRO A 46 19.02 -2.02 -3.06
C PRO A 46 18.04 -1.41 -2.06
N SER A 47 16.95 -2.10 -1.75
CA SER A 47 15.92 -1.61 -0.81
C SER A 47 16.46 -1.41 0.62
N TRP A 48 17.44 -2.21 1.05
CA TRP A 48 18.05 -2.08 2.37
C TRP A 48 18.82 -0.76 2.56
N ILE A 49 19.27 -0.09 1.48
CA ILE A 49 19.86 1.26 1.57
C ILE A 49 18.83 2.28 2.09
N PHE A 50 17.54 2.08 1.78
CA PHE A 50 16.47 2.96 2.23
C PHE A 50 16.16 2.80 3.72
N THR A 51 16.60 1.71 4.35
CA THR A 51 16.40 1.46 5.78
C THR A 51 17.57 1.95 6.64
N LEU A 52 18.70 2.34 6.03
CA LEU A 52 19.87 2.80 6.78
C LEU A 52 19.62 4.12 7.54
N PRO A 53 20.40 4.38 8.61
CA PRO A 53 20.47 5.70 9.25
C PRO A 53 20.78 6.83 8.25
N ALA A 54 20.39 8.06 8.61
CA ALA A 54 20.54 9.22 7.72
C ALA A 54 22.01 9.51 7.34
N GLU A 55 22.94 9.27 8.27
CA GLU A 55 24.38 9.46 8.04
C GLU A 55 24.92 8.48 7.00
N GLU A 56 24.56 7.20 7.11
CA GLU A 56 25.00 6.15 6.18
C GLU A 56 24.40 6.33 4.78
N LYS A 57 23.13 6.74 4.68
CA LYS A 57 22.53 7.18 3.40
C LYS A 57 23.31 8.35 2.80
N GLY A 58 23.72 9.30 3.64
CA GLY A 58 24.58 10.42 3.25
C GLY A 58 25.92 9.97 2.69
N ALA A 59 26.59 9.04 3.37
CA ALA A 59 27.85 8.45 2.93
C ALA A 59 27.69 7.71 1.59
N PHE A 60 26.61 6.95 1.42
CA PHE A 60 26.30 6.26 0.17
C PHE A 60 26.11 7.25 -1.00
N VAL A 61 25.31 8.30 -0.81
CA VAL A 61 25.11 9.35 -1.84
C VAL A 61 26.41 10.08 -2.14
N LYS A 62 27.24 10.36 -1.13
CA LYS A 62 28.57 10.96 -1.31
C LYS A 62 29.47 10.05 -2.15
N GLY A 63 29.44 8.74 -1.92
CA GLY A 63 30.16 7.75 -2.72
C GLY A 63 29.72 7.74 -4.18
N LEU A 64 28.41 7.77 -4.46
CA LEU A 64 27.90 7.92 -5.82
C LEU A 64 28.34 9.24 -6.46
N MET A 65 28.28 10.34 -5.72
CA MET A 65 28.70 11.65 -6.24
C MET A 65 30.19 11.70 -6.57
N ALA A 66 31.03 10.96 -5.84
CA ALA A 66 32.45 10.85 -6.14
C ALA A 66 32.75 10.01 -7.39
N SER A 67 31.82 9.15 -7.84
CA SER A 67 32.00 8.33 -9.04
C SER A 67 31.57 9.07 -10.31
N ASP A 68 30.28 9.39 -10.43
CA ASP A 68 29.66 9.91 -11.66
C ASP A 68 28.88 11.23 -11.40
N GLY A 69 29.19 11.89 -10.28
CA GLY A 69 28.58 13.14 -9.87
C GLY A 69 29.41 14.37 -10.19
N CYS A 70 28.74 15.51 -10.31
CA CYS A 70 29.33 16.83 -10.43
C CYS A 70 28.61 17.80 -9.49
N GLN A 71 29.35 18.62 -8.75
CA GLN A 71 28.80 19.63 -7.86
C GLN A 71 29.27 21.02 -8.29
N VAL A 72 28.32 21.95 -8.46
CA VAL A 72 28.58 23.36 -8.74
C VAL A 72 27.82 24.19 -7.71
N GLY A 73 28.55 24.80 -6.78
CA GLY A 73 27.98 25.47 -5.61
C GLY A 73 27.10 24.51 -4.79
N ASN A 74 25.84 24.89 -4.57
CA ASN A 74 24.86 24.08 -3.82
C ASN A 74 24.08 23.08 -4.69
N SER A 75 24.36 23.01 -6.00
CA SER A 75 23.67 22.15 -6.95
C SER A 75 24.52 20.95 -7.31
N CYS A 76 23.98 19.76 -7.06
CA CYS A 76 24.57 18.48 -7.47
C CYS A 76 23.89 17.97 -8.73
N ARG A 77 24.65 17.35 -9.62
CA ARG A 77 24.19 16.59 -10.78
C ARG A 77 24.78 15.19 -10.70
N TYR A 78 23.95 14.17 -10.89
CA TYR A 78 24.42 12.78 -11.04
C TYR A 78 24.01 12.23 -12.39
N VAL A 79 24.95 11.60 -13.10
CA VAL A 79 24.76 11.09 -14.46
C VAL A 79 24.84 9.56 -14.45
N SER A 80 23.96 8.88 -15.17
CA SER A 80 24.04 7.43 -15.31
C SER A 80 23.38 6.90 -16.58
N ALA A 81 23.92 5.81 -17.11
CA ALA A 81 23.27 5.01 -18.14
C ALA A 81 22.16 4.10 -17.58
N SER A 82 22.12 3.88 -16.26
CA SER A 82 21.03 3.15 -15.60
C SER A 82 19.90 4.09 -15.19
N PHE A 83 18.78 4.02 -15.90
CA PHE A 83 17.57 4.76 -15.52
C PHE A 83 16.97 4.26 -14.21
N GLU A 84 17.17 3.00 -13.87
CA GLU A 84 16.71 2.45 -12.59
C GLU A 84 17.50 3.04 -11.41
N LEU A 85 18.82 3.16 -11.54
CA LEU A 85 19.66 3.86 -10.56
C LEU A 85 19.19 5.31 -10.38
N LEU A 86 18.92 6.03 -11.47
CA LEU A 86 18.44 7.42 -11.40
C LEU A 86 17.06 7.53 -10.71
N ARG A 87 16.13 6.61 -10.98
CA ARG A 87 14.82 6.56 -10.32
C ARG A 87 14.96 6.32 -8.83
N ARG A 88 15.75 5.32 -8.43
CA ARG A 88 15.94 4.98 -7.02
C ARG A 88 16.74 6.04 -6.27
N LEU A 89 17.75 6.64 -6.90
CA LEU A 89 18.53 7.73 -6.30
C LEU A 89 17.64 8.95 -6.07
N ARG A 90 16.76 9.27 -7.02
CA ARG A 90 15.77 10.33 -6.85
C ARG A 90 14.88 10.09 -5.63
N LEU A 91 14.36 8.88 -5.46
CA LEU A 91 13.55 8.52 -4.29
C LEU A 91 14.36 8.63 -3.00
N LEU A 92 15.57 8.07 -2.96
CA LEU A 92 16.44 8.10 -1.79
C LEU A 92 16.74 9.55 -1.35
N LEU A 93 17.13 10.40 -2.30
CA LEU A 93 17.39 11.83 -2.06
C LEU A 93 16.15 12.57 -1.54
N GLN A 94 14.96 12.25 -2.04
CA GLN A 94 13.71 12.83 -1.54
C GLN A 94 13.45 12.45 -0.08
N THR A 95 13.67 11.18 0.31
CA THR A 95 13.56 10.74 1.72
C THR A 95 14.56 11.43 2.64
N MET A 96 15.69 11.89 2.10
CA MET A 96 16.75 12.60 2.82
C MET A 96 16.58 14.13 2.83
N GLY A 97 15.46 14.66 2.35
CA GLY A 97 15.21 16.10 2.40
C GLY A 97 15.74 16.90 1.21
N TYR A 98 16.36 16.30 0.19
CA TYR A 98 16.82 17.03 -1.00
C TYR A 98 15.69 17.42 -1.96
N GLY A 99 15.77 18.63 -2.53
CA GLY A 99 14.97 19.01 -3.69
C GLY A 99 15.57 18.37 -4.94
N VAL A 100 14.83 17.47 -5.59
CA VAL A 100 15.30 16.69 -6.75
C VAL A 100 14.42 16.97 -7.98
N GLY A 101 15.07 17.30 -9.10
CA GLY A 101 14.41 17.52 -10.37
C GLY A 101 13.86 16.25 -11.03
N LYS A 102 13.33 16.39 -12.24
CA LYS A 102 12.99 15.25 -13.11
C LYS A 102 14.26 14.58 -13.64
N ILE A 103 14.12 13.35 -14.11
CA ILE A 103 15.19 12.68 -14.86
C ILE A 103 15.19 13.29 -16.27
N HIS A 104 16.33 13.84 -16.67
CA HIS A 104 16.56 14.30 -18.03
C HIS A 104 17.21 13.18 -18.83
N VAL A 105 16.86 13.07 -20.11
CA VAL A 105 17.45 12.10 -21.05
C VAL A 105 18.33 12.87 -22.04
N GLN A 106 19.54 12.37 -22.28
CA GLN A 106 20.42 12.86 -23.31
C GLN A 106 20.85 11.71 -24.22
N ARG A 107 20.96 12.02 -25.52
CA ARG A 107 21.52 11.13 -26.53
C ARG A 107 22.78 11.78 -27.06
N LYS A 108 23.86 11.00 -27.10
CA LYS A 108 25.13 11.41 -27.69
C LYS A 108 25.39 10.55 -28.91
N GLU A 109 25.54 11.21 -30.05
CA GLU A 109 25.94 10.57 -31.30
C GLU A 109 27.41 10.13 -31.17
N GLY A 110 27.70 8.95 -31.70
CA GLY A 110 29.03 8.36 -31.65
C GLY A 110 30.00 9.06 -32.57
N GLY A 111 31.29 8.75 -32.41
CA GLY A 111 32.37 9.30 -33.24
C GLY A 111 33.40 10.12 -32.46
N GLU A 112 33.09 10.55 -31.23
CA GLU A 112 34.10 11.14 -30.35
C GLU A 112 35.02 10.07 -29.75
N GLU A 113 36.33 10.32 -29.77
CA GLU A 113 37.32 9.50 -29.07
C GLU A 113 37.28 9.81 -27.57
N CYS A 114 37.06 8.78 -26.76
CA CYS A 114 37.17 8.87 -25.32
C CYS A 114 38.22 7.86 -24.84
N ALA A 115 39.34 8.39 -24.35
CA ALA A 115 40.55 7.63 -24.07
C ALA A 115 40.98 6.79 -25.30
N ARG A 116 40.99 5.45 -25.19
CA ARG A 116 41.46 4.52 -26.25
C ARG A 116 40.33 3.93 -27.11
N ARG A 117 39.11 4.48 -27.07
CA ARG A 117 37.96 3.91 -27.77
C ARG A 117 37.08 4.99 -28.38
N SER A 118 36.60 4.74 -29.59
CA SER A 118 35.54 5.55 -30.20
C SER A 118 34.20 5.25 -29.51
N LEU A 119 33.51 6.30 -29.07
CA LEU A 119 32.22 6.17 -28.41
C LEU A 119 31.15 5.75 -29.42
N LYS A 120 30.38 4.71 -29.08
CA LYS A 120 29.16 4.35 -29.79
C LYS A 120 28.02 5.30 -29.40
N ASN A 121 27.00 5.39 -30.26
CA ASN A 121 25.73 6.04 -29.92
C ASN A 121 25.25 5.59 -28.54
N SER A 122 25.07 6.55 -27.63
CA SER A 122 24.70 6.27 -26.25
C SER A 122 23.57 7.16 -25.77
N THR A 123 22.72 6.59 -24.93
CA THR A 123 21.65 7.30 -24.23
C THR A 123 21.91 7.16 -22.75
N TYR A 124 21.89 8.28 -22.05
CA TYR A 124 22.07 8.33 -20.60
C TYR A 124 21.12 9.36 -20.01
N GLY A 125 20.90 9.28 -18.71
CA GLY A 125 20.11 10.24 -17.97
C GLY A 125 20.92 10.99 -16.94
N TYR A 126 20.37 12.10 -16.47
CA TYR A 126 20.88 12.79 -15.29
C TYR A 126 19.76 13.35 -14.42
N ILE A 127 20.06 13.50 -13.14
CA ILE A 127 19.22 14.21 -12.17
C ILE A 127 20.03 15.36 -11.56
N CYS A 128 19.34 16.48 -11.30
CA CYS A 128 19.90 17.59 -10.53
C CYS A 128 19.19 17.66 -9.17
N PHE A 129 19.95 17.89 -8.11
CA PHE A 129 19.42 17.99 -6.75
C PHE A 129 20.23 18.95 -5.90
N SER A 130 19.61 19.50 -4.84
CA SER A 130 20.25 20.43 -3.93
C SER A 130 19.58 20.40 -2.55
N ARG A 131 20.33 20.75 -1.50
CA ARG A 131 19.75 21.15 -0.21
C ARG A 131 19.34 22.62 -0.35
N ARG A 132 18.20 22.89 -0.97
CA ARG A 132 17.64 24.25 -0.95
C ARG A 132 16.89 24.47 0.36
N GLY A 133 17.05 25.67 0.93
CA GLY A 133 16.08 26.24 1.88
C GLY A 133 14.74 26.52 1.19
N ASN A 134 13.82 27.19 1.90
CA ASN A 134 12.39 27.33 1.62
C ASN A 134 11.95 27.14 0.15
N PRO A 135 10.93 26.31 -0.09
CA PRO A 135 10.49 25.94 -1.42
C PRO A 135 10.08 27.17 -2.24
N LYS A 136 10.68 27.35 -3.43
CA LYS A 136 10.25 28.38 -4.40
C LYS A 136 9.02 27.88 -5.16
N LEU A 137 7.86 27.99 -4.52
CA LEU A 137 6.59 27.38 -4.97
C LEU A 137 6.09 27.92 -6.31
N GLU A 138 6.22 29.23 -6.56
CA GLU A 138 5.83 29.84 -7.84
C GLU A 138 6.61 29.27 -9.04
N LYS A 139 7.88 28.90 -8.87
CA LYS A 139 8.76 28.50 -9.98
C LYS A 139 8.79 27.00 -10.24
N TYR A 140 8.48 26.17 -9.23
CA TYR A 140 8.68 24.71 -9.29
C TYR A 140 7.51 23.91 -8.69
N ARG A 141 6.27 24.37 -8.87
CA ARG A 141 5.03 23.77 -8.36
C ARG A 141 4.91 22.26 -8.56
N SER A 142 5.27 21.75 -9.74
CA SER A 142 5.25 20.31 -10.05
C SER A 142 6.26 19.46 -9.28
N GLN A 143 7.33 20.07 -8.77
CA GLN A 143 8.36 19.37 -7.97
C GLN A 143 7.92 19.18 -6.52
N TYR A 144 7.08 20.08 -6.00
CA TYR A 144 6.59 20.06 -4.61
C TYR A 144 5.28 19.30 -4.43
N LYS A 145 4.44 19.20 -5.48
CA LYS A 145 3.20 18.40 -5.50
C LYS A 145 3.38 16.94 -5.04
N HIS A 146 4.57 16.38 -5.23
CA HIS A 146 4.90 15.00 -4.84
C HIS A 146 5.62 14.87 -3.48
N ARG A 147 5.97 15.99 -2.84
CA ARG A 147 6.66 16.03 -1.53
C ARG A 147 5.73 16.37 -0.39
N ASN A 148 4.80 17.28 -0.62
CA ASN A 148 3.78 17.67 0.32
C ASN A 148 2.49 17.87 -0.50
N PHE A 149 1.53 16.96 -0.35
CA PHE A 149 0.29 17.00 -1.14
C PHE A 149 -0.57 18.24 -0.82
N LEU A 150 -0.21 18.98 0.25
CA LEU A 150 -0.89 20.17 0.74
C LEU A 150 -0.12 21.48 0.45
N THR A 151 0.97 21.45 -0.32
CA THR A 151 1.84 22.65 -0.51
C THR A 151 1.16 23.86 -1.20
N ASP A 152 -0.08 23.72 -1.67
CA ASP A 152 -0.89 24.79 -2.26
C ASP A 152 -2.20 25.06 -1.46
N ASN A 153 -2.31 24.55 -0.24
CA ASN A 153 -3.50 24.73 0.58
C ASN A 153 -3.28 25.90 1.57
N GLU A 154 -4.07 26.97 1.46
CA GLU A 154 -4.00 28.13 2.36
C GLU A 154 -4.23 27.77 3.84
N ASN A 155 -4.82 26.61 4.11
CA ASN A 155 -5.26 26.22 5.45
C ASN A 155 -4.44 25.07 6.07
N PHE A 156 -3.58 24.37 5.31
CA PHE A 156 -2.91 23.15 5.81
C PHE A 156 -1.49 22.98 5.26
N GLU A 157 -0.53 22.64 6.12
CA GLU A 157 0.87 22.32 5.77
C GLU A 157 1.30 20.98 6.39
N MET A 158 2.29 20.30 5.78
CA MET A 158 2.91 19.10 6.35
C MET A 158 4.19 19.48 7.08
N GLU A 159 4.15 19.43 8.41
CA GLU A 159 5.33 19.57 9.24
C GLU A 159 5.89 18.21 9.70
N LYS A 160 7.21 18.17 9.91
CA LYS A 160 7.87 17.01 10.49
C LYS A 160 7.64 17.05 12.01
N ILE A 161 7.07 15.99 12.57
CA ILE A 161 6.87 15.87 14.02
C ILE A 161 8.24 16.03 14.73
N ILE A 162 8.41 17.13 15.47
CA ILE A 162 9.65 17.50 16.17
C ILE A 162 9.73 16.79 17.53
N SER A 163 8.60 16.68 18.22
CA SER A 163 8.44 15.93 19.46
C SER A 163 6.99 15.43 19.57
N ILE A 164 6.76 14.37 20.33
CA ILE A 164 5.42 13.88 20.65
C ILE A 164 5.25 14.01 22.16
N GLU A 165 4.45 14.98 22.57
CA GLU A 165 4.10 15.20 23.96
C GLU A 165 2.68 14.72 24.20
N LYS A 166 2.46 14.03 25.33
CA LYS A 166 1.13 13.51 25.67
C LYS A 166 0.28 14.64 26.24
N VAL A 167 -0.48 15.31 25.38
CA VAL A 167 -1.26 16.53 25.72
C VAL A 167 -2.52 16.23 26.55
N GLY A 168 -2.93 14.96 26.68
CA GLY A 168 -4.16 14.56 27.38
C GLY A 168 -5.28 14.22 26.40
N LYS A 169 -6.52 14.10 26.89
CA LYS A 169 -7.69 13.87 26.03
C LYS A 169 -8.28 15.19 25.59
N GLU A 170 -8.08 15.55 24.32
CA GLU A 170 -8.74 16.70 23.70
C GLU A 170 -9.99 16.30 22.92
N ARG A 171 -10.88 17.27 22.70
CA ARG A 171 -12.14 17.06 21.97
C ARG A 171 -11.89 17.12 20.47
N THR A 172 -11.71 15.97 19.83
CA THR A 172 -11.62 15.85 18.37
C THR A 172 -13.00 15.96 17.72
N LEU A 173 -13.14 16.78 16.69
CA LEU A 173 -14.34 16.85 15.86
C LEU A 173 -14.17 15.91 14.67
N ASP A 174 -15.17 15.07 14.43
CA ASP A 174 -15.20 14.12 13.31
C ASP A 174 -16.42 14.42 12.42
N LEU A 175 -16.25 14.28 11.11
CA LEU A 175 -17.36 14.37 10.17
C LEU A 175 -18.13 13.06 10.21
N ARG A 176 -19.44 13.15 10.46
CA ARG A 176 -20.31 11.98 10.55
C ARG A 176 -21.56 12.20 9.74
N VAL A 177 -22.05 11.13 9.12
CA VAL A 177 -23.44 11.08 8.68
C VAL A 177 -24.26 10.79 9.95
N GLU A 178 -25.45 11.35 10.07
CA GLU A 178 -26.28 11.11 11.25
C GLU A 178 -26.49 9.61 11.49
N GLY A 179 -26.06 9.14 12.67
CA GLY A 179 -26.07 7.73 13.05
C GLY A 179 -24.91 6.87 12.49
N GLU A 180 -24.13 7.33 11.52
CA GLU A 180 -23.12 6.51 10.83
C GLU A 180 -21.73 7.14 10.84
N HIS A 181 -20.73 6.38 11.28
CA HIS A 181 -19.36 6.88 11.45
C HIS A 181 -18.44 6.63 10.25
N ASN A 182 -18.95 6.03 9.17
CA ASN A 182 -18.19 5.79 7.93
C ASN A 182 -19.03 6.22 6.73
N PHE A 183 -18.40 6.89 5.77
CA PHE A 183 -19.00 7.24 4.49
C PHE A 183 -17.94 7.16 3.38
N ILE A 184 -18.40 7.05 2.14
CA ILE A 184 -17.56 7.19 0.96
C ILE A 184 -17.77 8.60 0.44
N ALA A 185 -16.70 9.40 0.41
CA ALA A 185 -16.70 10.71 -0.20
C ALA A 185 -15.72 10.68 -1.38
N ASP A 186 -16.24 10.90 -2.58
CA ASP A 186 -15.45 10.93 -3.82
C ASP A 186 -14.54 9.70 -4.01
N GLY A 187 -15.09 8.51 -3.78
CA GLY A 187 -14.35 7.24 -3.90
C GLY A 187 -13.36 6.94 -2.77
N ILE A 188 -13.19 7.85 -1.81
CA ILE A 188 -12.33 7.66 -0.64
C ILE A 188 -13.18 7.12 0.51
N VAL A 189 -12.77 5.96 1.05
CA VAL A 189 -13.35 5.43 2.29
C VAL A 189 -12.81 6.25 3.46
N VAL A 190 -13.65 7.08 4.04
CA VAL A 190 -13.33 7.78 5.28
C VAL A 190 -13.66 6.83 6.43
N HIS A 191 -12.61 6.27 7.01
CA HIS A 191 -12.71 5.38 8.16
C HIS A 191 -11.49 5.55 9.06
N ASN A 192 -11.59 6.34 10.13
CA ASN A 192 -10.76 6.16 11.31
C ASN A 192 -11.39 6.91 12.50
N THR A 193 -11.81 6.18 13.53
CA THR A 193 -11.44 6.37 14.95
C THR A 193 -12.21 5.36 15.83
N GLY A 194 -11.52 4.73 16.79
CA GLY A 194 -12.13 4.12 17.98
C GLY A 194 -13.08 2.93 17.83
N ILE A 195 -13.17 2.20 16.70
CA ILE A 195 -14.09 1.04 16.54
C ILE A 195 -15.56 1.45 16.74
N GLN A 196 -15.97 2.56 16.14
CA GLN A 196 -17.36 3.05 16.20
C GLN A 196 -18.30 2.26 15.27
N ARG A 197 -19.62 2.40 15.47
CA ARG A 197 -20.68 1.83 14.64
C ARG A 197 -20.65 2.42 13.22
N SER A 198 -20.93 1.60 12.20
CA SER A 198 -21.15 2.06 10.82
C SER A 198 -22.25 1.26 10.11
N GLY A 199 -22.62 1.70 8.90
CA GLY A 199 -23.60 1.01 8.07
C GLY A 199 -23.11 -0.38 7.65
N ALA A 200 -21.79 -0.56 7.60
CA ALA A 200 -21.13 -1.83 7.34
C ALA A 200 -21.03 -2.73 8.60
N THR A 201 -21.23 -2.18 9.80
CA THR A 201 -21.21 -2.96 11.05
C THR A 201 -22.34 -3.99 11.04
N PRO A 202 -22.07 -5.26 11.34
CA PRO A 202 -23.10 -6.31 11.40
C PRO A 202 -24.07 -6.13 12.58
N ARG A 203 -25.28 -6.68 12.46
CA ARG A 203 -26.17 -6.87 13.62
C ARG A 203 -25.46 -7.69 14.70
N GLY A 204 -25.65 -7.31 15.95
CA GLY A 204 -25.09 -7.98 17.12
C GLY A 204 -23.61 -7.67 17.39
N ALA A 205 -22.95 -6.86 16.55
CA ALA A 205 -21.55 -6.51 16.75
C ALA A 205 -21.39 -5.43 17.83
N ALA A 206 -20.49 -5.65 18.79
CA ALA A 206 -20.13 -4.66 19.78
C ALA A 206 -19.12 -3.64 19.19
N THR A 207 -19.49 -2.36 19.20
CA THR A 207 -18.65 -1.22 18.83
C THR A 207 -18.59 -0.22 19.99
N THR A 208 -17.75 0.82 19.91
CA THR A 208 -17.69 1.85 20.97
C THR A 208 -18.96 2.69 21.05
N THR A 209 -19.64 2.93 19.93
CA THR A 209 -20.92 3.65 19.90
C THR A 209 -22.16 2.75 19.85
N SER A 210 -21.96 1.42 19.80
CA SER A 210 -23.02 0.42 20.00
C SER A 210 -22.49 -0.70 20.90
N PRO A 211 -22.29 -0.43 22.20
CA PRO A 211 -21.78 -1.41 23.13
C PRO A 211 -22.78 -2.55 23.33
N ALA A 212 -22.26 -3.76 23.50
CA ALA A 212 -23.07 -4.88 23.92
C ALA A 212 -23.29 -4.84 25.44
N GLY A 213 -24.55 -4.92 25.87
CA GLY A 213 -24.96 -4.94 27.27
C GLY A 213 -26.06 -5.98 27.52
N ARG A 214 -26.63 -6.01 28.72
CA ARG A 214 -27.67 -6.99 29.11
C ARG A 214 -28.99 -6.84 28.33
N LYS A 215 -29.27 -5.65 27.79
CA LYS A 215 -30.52 -5.36 27.05
C LYS A 215 -30.33 -5.16 25.55
N ILE A 216 -29.13 -4.77 25.12
CA ILE A 216 -28.83 -4.42 23.72
C ILE A 216 -27.67 -5.32 23.27
N PRO A 217 -27.88 -6.22 22.29
CA PRO A 217 -26.88 -7.20 21.87
C PRO A 217 -25.75 -6.59 21.00
N GLY A 218 -25.46 -5.29 21.11
CA GLY A 218 -24.62 -4.55 20.17
C GLY A 218 -25.47 -3.82 19.12
N LYS A 219 -24.96 -3.62 17.90
CA LYS A 219 -25.72 -2.93 16.85
C LYS A 219 -27.03 -3.67 16.53
N PRO A 220 -28.22 -3.04 16.64
CA PRO A 220 -29.49 -3.70 16.35
C PRO A 220 -29.79 -3.78 14.85
N GLU A 221 -29.30 -2.85 14.03
CA GLU A 221 -29.64 -2.83 12.60
C GLU A 221 -28.77 -3.78 11.78
N TRP A 222 -29.34 -4.21 10.65
CA TRP A 222 -28.64 -5.02 9.67
C TRP A 222 -27.53 -4.24 8.96
N LYS A 223 -26.56 -5.00 8.42
CA LYS A 223 -25.52 -4.45 7.57
C LYS A 223 -26.15 -3.99 6.25
N LYS A 224 -25.88 -2.75 5.83
CA LYS A 224 -26.37 -2.21 4.55
C LYS A 224 -25.89 -3.07 3.38
N ASP A 225 -26.78 -3.31 2.40
CA ASP A 225 -26.43 -3.95 1.13
C ASP A 225 -25.71 -2.96 0.21
N PHE A 226 -24.47 -2.63 0.59
CA PHE A 226 -23.66 -1.66 -0.13
C PHE A 226 -23.48 -2.00 -1.62
N LEU A 227 -23.23 -3.27 -1.95
CA LEU A 227 -23.05 -3.67 -3.35
C LEU A 227 -24.37 -3.54 -4.12
N GLY A 228 -25.49 -3.98 -3.53
CA GLY A 228 -26.82 -3.80 -4.13
C GLY A 228 -27.17 -2.34 -4.38
N ILE A 229 -26.86 -1.44 -3.44
CA ILE A 229 -27.03 0.01 -3.60
C ILE A 229 -26.20 0.51 -4.79
N CYS A 230 -24.90 0.16 -4.85
CA CYS A 230 -24.03 0.53 -5.96
C CYS A 230 -24.54 0.03 -7.32
N ILE A 231 -25.05 -1.20 -7.38
CA ILE A 231 -25.63 -1.76 -8.61
C ILE A 231 -26.90 -0.99 -9.01
N ALA A 232 -27.74 -0.62 -8.05
CA ALA A 232 -28.95 0.17 -8.30
C ALA A 232 -28.66 1.58 -8.87
N HIS A 233 -27.44 2.11 -8.68
CA HIS A 233 -26.98 3.35 -9.31
C HIS A 233 -26.60 3.20 -10.79
N GLY A 234 -26.71 2.01 -11.39
CA GLY A 234 -26.40 1.77 -12.80
C GLY A 234 -24.91 1.59 -13.10
N ILE A 235 -24.11 1.18 -12.10
CA ILE A 235 -22.68 0.92 -12.26
C ILE A 235 -22.45 -0.26 -13.20
N GLU A 236 -21.51 -0.16 -14.15
CA GLU A 236 -21.24 -1.24 -15.13
C GLU A 236 -20.70 -2.51 -14.47
N TYR A 237 -19.85 -2.35 -13.46
CA TYR A 237 -19.20 -3.47 -12.78
C TYR A 237 -19.13 -3.27 -11.28
N ALA A 238 -19.66 -4.25 -10.54
CA ALA A 238 -19.61 -4.27 -9.08
C ALA A 238 -19.33 -5.69 -8.59
N ALA A 239 -18.39 -5.88 -7.67
CA ALA A 239 -18.11 -7.22 -7.13
C ALA A 239 -17.77 -7.22 -5.64
N THR A 240 -18.06 -8.34 -4.97
CA THR A 240 -17.51 -8.66 -3.65
C THR A 240 -16.24 -9.48 -3.76
N ALA A 241 -15.28 -9.23 -2.87
CA ALA A 241 -14.02 -9.96 -2.83
C ALA A 241 -13.49 -10.13 -1.40
N THR A 242 -12.61 -11.11 -1.18
CA THR A 242 -11.93 -11.30 0.09
C THR A 242 -10.46 -11.73 -0.10
N PRO A 243 -9.55 -11.42 0.84
CA PRO A 243 -8.15 -11.83 0.75
C PRO A 243 -7.95 -13.36 0.84
N ALA A 244 -8.91 -14.11 1.40
CA ALA A 244 -8.82 -15.57 1.46
C ALA A 244 -8.91 -16.25 0.09
N TYR A 245 -9.54 -15.61 -0.90
CA TYR A 245 -9.73 -16.09 -2.27
C TYR A 245 -9.04 -15.15 -3.25
N TRP A 246 -7.72 -15.03 -3.10
CA TRP A 246 -6.90 -14.04 -3.81
C TRP A 246 -6.98 -14.14 -5.34
N GLY A 247 -7.13 -15.34 -5.91
CA GLY A 247 -7.28 -15.53 -7.36
C GLY A 247 -8.58 -14.91 -7.92
N ASP A 248 -9.69 -15.11 -7.22
CA ASP A 248 -10.98 -14.47 -7.53
C ASP A 248 -10.87 -12.95 -7.38
N PHE A 249 -10.25 -12.48 -6.30
CA PHE A 249 -10.04 -11.05 -6.05
C PHE A 249 -9.21 -10.37 -7.14
N LEU A 250 -8.07 -10.96 -7.55
CA LEU A 250 -7.23 -10.39 -8.62
C LEU A 250 -7.97 -10.35 -9.97
N THR A 251 -8.74 -11.39 -10.29
CA THR A 251 -9.53 -11.44 -11.52
C THR A 251 -10.56 -10.32 -11.53
N LYS A 252 -11.27 -10.12 -10.40
CA LYS A 252 -12.26 -9.06 -10.25
C LYS A 252 -11.65 -7.66 -10.27
N ALA A 253 -10.46 -7.49 -9.71
CA ALA A 253 -9.73 -6.23 -9.74
C ALA A 253 -9.33 -5.86 -11.18
N ARG A 254 -8.87 -6.83 -11.99
CA ARG A 254 -8.55 -6.60 -13.41
C ARG A 254 -9.78 -6.15 -14.19
N LYS A 255 -10.89 -6.89 -14.06
CA LYS A 255 -12.17 -6.50 -14.68
C LYS A 255 -12.61 -5.10 -14.30
N ALA A 256 -12.52 -4.74 -13.00
CA ALA A 256 -12.89 -3.40 -12.54
C ALA A 256 -12.05 -2.28 -13.16
N ILE A 257 -10.75 -2.54 -13.43
CA ILE A 257 -9.84 -1.58 -14.06
C ILE A 257 -10.13 -1.43 -15.56
N GLU A 258 -10.65 -2.47 -16.21
CA GLU A 258 -10.97 -2.50 -17.64
C GLU A 258 -12.31 -1.81 -17.98
N VAL A 259 -13.10 -1.44 -16.98
CA VAL A 259 -14.39 -0.77 -17.15
C VAL A 259 -14.17 0.69 -17.53
N ASP A 260 -14.81 1.12 -18.61
CA ASP A 260 -14.83 2.52 -19.04
C ASP A 260 -15.91 3.28 -18.27
N GLY A 261 -15.62 3.60 -17.00
CA GLY A 261 -16.56 4.26 -16.10
C GLY A 261 -16.38 3.87 -14.62
N PRO A 262 -17.37 4.18 -13.76
CA PRO A 262 -17.30 3.80 -12.36
C PRO A 262 -17.40 2.27 -12.20
N ALA A 263 -16.52 1.71 -11.39
CA ALA A 263 -16.53 0.31 -10.97
C ALA A 263 -16.35 0.21 -9.46
N VAL A 264 -17.02 -0.78 -8.83
CA VAL A 264 -17.00 -0.94 -7.38
C VAL A 264 -16.48 -2.32 -7.00
N LEU A 265 -15.50 -2.34 -6.09
CA LEU A 265 -14.99 -3.57 -5.51
C LEU A 265 -15.14 -3.54 -3.98
N HIS A 266 -16.13 -4.27 -3.47
CA HIS A 266 -16.40 -4.37 -2.05
C HIS A 266 -15.57 -5.50 -1.43
N VAL A 267 -14.42 -5.13 -0.87
CA VAL A 267 -13.47 -6.09 -0.29
C VAL A 267 -13.71 -6.25 1.21
N LEU A 268 -13.93 -7.48 1.69
CA LEU A 268 -13.93 -7.76 3.12
C LEU A 268 -12.49 -7.70 3.65
N ALA A 269 -12.18 -6.70 4.47
CA ALA A 269 -10.90 -6.54 5.13
C ALA A 269 -11.01 -6.85 6.65
N PRO A 270 -10.59 -8.04 7.12
CA PRO A 270 -10.62 -8.35 8.54
C PRO A 270 -9.67 -7.45 9.34
N CYS A 271 -10.20 -6.77 10.36
CA CYS A 271 -9.42 -5.86 11.23
C CYS A 271 -9.15 -6.53 12.59
N PRO A 272 -7.92 -6.98 12.90
CA PRO A 272 -7.62 -7.67 14.17
C PRO A 272 -8.00 -6.83 15.41
N LEU A 273 -7.69 -5.54 15.38
CA LEU A 273 -7.99 -4.60 16.46
C LEU A 273 -9.50 -4.44 16.68
N GLY A 274 -10.24 -4.14 15.60
CA GLY A 274 -11.69 -3.87 15.67
C GLY A 274 -12.53 -5.12 15.92
N TRP A 275 -12.12 -6.26 15.39
CA TRP A 275 -12.88 -7.51 15.47
C TRP A 275 -12.41 -8.39 16.63
N ARG A 276 -11.30 -8.00 17.29
CA ARG A 276 -10.75 -8.61 18.51
C ARG A 276 -10.40 -10.09 18.31
N TYR A 277 -9.48 -10.36 17.39
CA TYR A 277 -8.94 -11.70 17.13
C TYR A 277 -7.41 -11.64 16.92
N GLU A 278 -6.71 -12.75 17.07
CA GLU A 278 -5.24 -12.79 16.89
C GLU A 278 -4.84 -12.56 15.42
N PRO A 279 -3.88 -11.67 15.10
CA PRO A 279 -3.51 -11.34 13.71
C PRO A 279 -3.19 -12.55 12.81
N LYS A 280 -2.62 -13.63 13.37
CA LYS A 280 -2.35 -14.88 12.64
C LYS A 280 -3.61 -15.52 12.01
N HIS A 281 -4.79 -15.18 12.49
CA HIS A 281 -6.07 -15.71 12.01
C HIS A 281 -6.74 -14.88 10.92
N THR A 282 -6.15 -13.77 10.44
CA THR A 282 -6.77 -12.88 9.44
C THR A 282 -7.33 -13.63 8.22
N ILE A 283 -6.54 -14.52 7.61
CA ILE A 283 -6.99 -15.33 6.46
C ILE A 283 -8.07 -16.34 6.85
N LYS A 284 -7.98 -16.93 8.05
CA LYS A 284 -8.98 -17.86 8.57
C LYS A 284 -10.33 -17.17 8.75
N VAL A 285 -10.35 -15.98 9.36
CA VAL A 285 -11.56 -15.15 9.54
C VAL A 285 -12.17 -14.78 8.20
N SER A 286 -11.34 -14.33 7.25
CA SER A 286 -11.77 -14.02 5.88
C SER A 286 -12.40 -15.22 5.17
N ARG A 287 -11.84 -16.42 5.35
CA ARG A 287 -12.35 -17.66 4.75
C ARG A 287 -13.67 -18.09 5.40
N LEU A 288 -13.77 -18.03 6.72
CA LEU A 288 -14.98 -18.36 7.46
C LEU A 288 -16.17 -17.48 7.00
N ALA A 289 -15.95 -16.20 6.74
CA ALA A 289 -17.00 -15.31 6.22
C ALA A 289 -17.64 -15.84 4.92
N VAL A 290 -16.85 -16.44 4.03
CA VAL A 290 -17.34 -17.03 2.77
C VAL A 290 -17.96 -18.40 3.02
N LEU A 291 -17.30 -19.26 3.80
CA LEU A 291 -17.76 -20.63 4.07
C LEU A 291 -19.06 -20.69 4.87
N THR A 292 -19.35 -19.67 5.68
CA THR A 292 -20.65 -19.52 6.36
C THR A 292 -21.70 -18.81 5.52
N ARG A 293 -21.38 -18.44 4.27
CA ARG A 293 -22.19 -17.61 3.36
C ARG A 293 -22.47 -16.19 3.89
N TYR A 294 -21.88 -15.79 5.01
CA TYR A 294 -22.03 -14.45 5.57
C TYR A 294 -21.58 -13.35 4.60
N PHE A 295 -20.51 -13.59 3.84
CA PHE A 295 -19.99 -12.70 2.81
C PHE A 295 -19.86 -13.46 1.47
N PRO A 296 -20.95 -13.56 0.68
CA PRO A 296 -20.95 -14.23 -0.61
C PRO A 296 -19.99 -13.57 -1.61
N LEU A 297 -19.30 -14.39 -2.41
CA LEU A 297 -18.44 -13.92 -3.51
C LEU A 297 -19.23 -13.95 -4.82
N TYR A 298 -19.64 -12.79 -5.30
CA TYR A 298 -20.35 -12.63 -6.55
C TYR A 298 -19.91 -11.34 -7.26
N GLU A 299 -20.20 -11.25 -8.55
CA GLU A 299 -19.97 -10.09 -9.39
C GLU A 299 -21.24 -9.74 -10.16
N TYR A 300 -21.38 -8.47 -10.49
CA TYR A 300 -22.35 -7.90 -11.40
C TYR A 300 -21.57 -7.25 -12.54
N GLU A 301 -21.89 -7.62 -13.76
CA GLU A 301 -21.24 -7.13 -14.98
C GLU A 301 -22.33 -6.88 -16.03
N ARG A 302 -22.56 -5.59 -16.36
CA ARG A 302 -23.46 -5.14 -17.43
C ARG A 302 -24.83 -5.84 -17.43
N GLY A 303 -25.53 -5.78 -16.31
CA GLY A 303 -26.88 -6.35 -16.15
C GLY A 303 -26.92 -7.80 -15.72
N ARG A 304 -25.77 -8.50 -15.62
CA ARG A 304 -25.73 -9.92 -15.27
C ARG A 304 -25.02 -10.14 -13.95
N TYR A 305 -25.70 -10.85 -13.05
CA TYR A 305 -25.10 -11.35 -11.82
C TYR A 305 -24.44 -12.70 -12.07
N LYS A 306 -23.31 -12.94 -11.41
CA LYS A 306 -22.61 -14.21 -11.44
C LYS A 306 -22.09 -14.54 -10.05
N LEU A 307 -22.42 -15.73 -9.57
CA LEU A 307 -21.88 -16.28 -8.33
C LEU A 307 -20.49 -16.89 -8.63
N ASN A 308 -19.45 -16.38 -7.99
CA ASN A 308 -18.08 -16.85 -8.22
C ASN A 308 -17.74 -18.09 -7.38
N MET A 309 -18.34 -18.21 -6.20
CA MET A 309 -18.05 -19.31 -5.28
C MET A 309 -19.33 -19.96 -4.77
N LYS A 310 -19.58 -21.20 -5.19
CA LYS A 310 -20.63 -22.05 -4.62
C LYS A 310 -20.16 -22.63 -3.29
N VAL A 311 -21.05 -22.64 -2.29
CA VAL A 311 -20.78 -23.20 -0.97
C VAL A 311 -21.89 -24.22 -0.66
N PRO A 312 -21.84 -25.44 -1.24
CA PRO A 312 -22.96 -26.40 -1.15
C PRO A 312 -23.20 -26.88 0.29
N LYS A 313 -22.12 -27.02 1.08
CA LYS A 313 -22.18 -27.39 2.50
C LYS A 313 -21.69 -26.20 3.34
N PRO A 314 -22.56 -25.22 3.67
CA PRO A 314 -22.16 -24.06 4.45
C PRO A 314 -21.84 -24.47 5.89
N LEU A 315 -20.87 -23.79 6.47
CA LEU A 315 -20.65 -23.83 7.92
C LEU A 315 -21.73 -22.98 8.62
N PRO A 316 -22.11 -23.29 9.87
CA PRO A 316 -22.96 -22.42 10.67
C PRO A 316 -22.32 -21.03 10.84
N VAL A 317 -23.11 -19.96 10.79
CA VAL A 317 -22.63 -18.57 10.93
C VAL A 317 -21.88 -18.36 12.24
N GLU A 318 -22.20 -19.15 13.27
CA GLU A 318 -21.51 -19.22 14.55
C GLU A 318 -20.00 -19.40 14.41
N GLU A 319 -19.52 -20.21 13.46
CA GLU A 319 -18.09 -20.43 13.27
C GLU A 319 -17.37 -19.12 12.90
N PHE A 320 -18.03 -18.26 12.11
CA PHE A 320 -17.53 -16.93 11.79
C PHE A 320 -17.67 -15.95 12.97
N LEU A 321 -18.75 -16.01 13.74
CA LEU A 321 -18.97 -15.11 14.88
C LEU A 321 -18.02 -15.42 16.06
N LYS A 322 -17.78 -16.71 16.35
CA LYS A 322 -17.05 -17.20 17.52
C LYS A 322 -15.59 -16.78 17.56
N ILE A 323 -14.95 -16.69 16.39
CA ILE A 323 -13.54 -16.29 16.28
C ILE A 323 -13.32 -14.78 16.56
N GLN A 324 -14.38 -13.98 16.63
CA GLN A 324 -14.30 -12.52 16.78
C GLN A 324 -14.78 -12.09 18.17
N GLY A 325 -13.91 -11.47 18.97
CA GLY A 325 -14.27 -11.00 20.31
C GLY A 325 -15.36 -9.93 20.36
N ARG A 326 -15.67 -9.27 19.23
CA ARG A 326 -16.81 -8.32 19.12
C ARG A 326 -18.19 -8.97 19.16
N PHE A 327 -18.29 -10.30 19.10
CA PHE A 327 -19.55 -11.07 19.21
C PHE A 327 -19.60 -11.98 20.43
N ARG A 328 -18.59 -11.94 21.31
CA ARG A 328 -18.46 -12.87 22.45
C ARG A 328 -19.70 -12.91 23.35
N HIS A 329 -20.40 -11.77 23.50
CA HIS A 329 -21.62 -11.67 24.30
C HIS A 329 -22.81 -12.43 23.70
N LEU A 330 -22.88 -12.61 22.37
CA LEU A 330 -23.98 -13.32 21.71
C LEU A 330 -24.03 -14.81 22.07
N PHE A 331 -22.91 -15.38 22.54
CA PHE A 331 -22.82 -16.78 22.95
C PHE A 331 -23.33 -17.04 24.36
N LYS A 332 -23.88 -16.03 25.05
CA LYS A 332 -24.62 -16.24 26.30
C LYS A 332 -26.02 -16.78 25.97
N PRO A 333 -26.62 -17.61 26.85
CA PRO A 333 -27.96 -18.17 26.63
C PRO A 333 -29.03 -17.09 26.32
N GLU A 334 -28.92 -15.93 26.96
CA GLU A 334 -29.83 -14.79 26.80
C GLU A 334 -29.86 -14.19 25.37
N PHE A 335 -28.80 -14.39 24.58
CA PHE A 335 -28.68 -13.84 23.22
C PHE A 335 -28.68 -14.92 22.12
N ARG A 336 -29.01 -16.18 22.46
CA ARG A 336 -29.01 -17.27 21.49
C ARG A 336 -29.88 -16.98 20.27
N LYS A 337 -31.04 -16.35 20.50
CA LYS A 337 -31.98 -15.94 19.44
C LYS A 337 -31.34 -15.00 18.40
N GLU A 338 -30.40 -14.13 18.79
CA GLU A 338 -29.72 -13.24 17.84
C GLU A 338 -28.84 -14.01 16.85
N ILE A 339 -28.21 -15.10 17.29
CA ILE A 339 -27.43 -15.97 16.41
C ILE A 339 -28.33 -16.64 15.38
N ASP A 340 -29.50 -17.12 15.81
CA ASP A 340 -30.48 -17.77 14.93
C ASP A 340 -31.06 -16.76 13.91
N GLU A 341 -31.37 -15.53 14.35
CA GLU A 341 -31.80 -14.44 13.46
C GLU A 341 -30.70 -14.07 12.43
N ILE A 342 -29.44 -14.00 12.85
CA ILE A 342 -28.31 -13.76 11.94
C ILE A 342 -28.18 -14.90 10.93
N GLN A 343 -28.33 -16.15 11.36
CA GLN A 343 -28.26 -17.32 10.48
C GLN A 343 -29.37 -17.28 9.42
N ASN A 344 -30.60 -16.96 9.81
CA ASN A 344 -31.74 -16.82 8.89
C ASN A 344 -31.50 -15.70 7.89
N TYR A 345 -31.04 -14.53 8.34
CA TYR A 345 -30.70 -13.41 7.45
C TYR A 345 -29.61 -13.77 6.43
N VAL A 346 -28.57 -14.51 6.86
CA VAL A 346 -27.52 -14.99 5.95
C VAL A 346 -28.09 -15.95 4.91
N ASN A 347 -28.97 -16.86 5.31
CA ASN A 347 -29.62 -17.81 4.41
C ASN A 347 -30.52 -17.10 3.39
N GLU A 348 -31.37 -16.18 3.85
CA GLU A 348 -32.26 -15.38 2.98
C GLU A 348 -31.46 -14.56 1.95
N ASN A 349 -30.37 -13.91 2.40
CA ASN A 349 -29.52 -13.14 1.50
C ASN A 349 -28.79 -14.03 0.49
N TRP A 350 -28.38 -15.24 0.88
CA TRP A 350 -27.81 -16.23 -0.04
C TRP A 350 -28.82 -16.64 -1.12
N GLU A 351 -30.04 -17.00 -0.73
CA GLU A 351 -31.12 -17.36 -1.66
C GLU A 351 -31.47 -16.20 -2.61
N ARG A 352 -31.48 -14.97 -2.11
CA ARG A 352 -31.66 -13.77 -2.94
C ARG A 352 -30.58 -13.68 -4.01
N ILE A 353 -29.31 -13.91 -3.65
CA ILE A 353 -28.19 -13.84 -4.60
C ILE A 353 -28.25 -14.99 -5.61
N LEU A 354 -28.64 -16.20 -5.19
CA LEU A 354 -28.87 -17.31 -6.11
C LEU A 354 -29.93 -16.97 -7.16
N ARG A 355 -31.07 -16.41 -6.74
CA ARG A 355 -32.12 -15.96 -7.66
C ARG A 355 -31.61 -14.89 -8.64
N LEU A 356 -30.84 -13.91 -8.15
CA LEU A 356 -30.23 -12.88 -9.01
C LEU A 356 -29.27 -13.49 -10.04
N CYS A 357 -28.53 -14.54 -9.67
CA CYS A 357 -27.60 -15.24 -10.55
C CYS A 357 -28.28 -16.29 -11.47
N GLY A 358 -29.58 -16.54 -11.33
CA GLY A 358 -30.28 -17.61 -12.06
C GLY A 358 -29.84 -19.02 -11.65
N GLU A 359 -29.42 -19.20 -10.39
CA GLU A 359 -28.87 -20.45 -9.83
C GLU A 359 -29.82 -21.09 -8.78
N SER A 360 -31.07 -20.63 -8.73
CA SER A 360 -32.11 -21.05 -7.78
C SER A 360 -32.93 -22.25 -8.25
#